data_AF-A0A7X1BAY5-F1
#
_entry.id   AF-A0A7X1BAY5-F1
#
_cell.length_a   1.000
_cell.length_b   1.000
_cell.length_c   1.000
_cell.angle_alpha   90.00
_cell.angle_beta   90.00
_cell.angle_gamma   90.00
#
_symmetry.space_group_name_H-M   'P 1'
#
loop_
_entity.id
_entity.type
_entity.pdbx_description
1 polymer ?
#
loop_
_entity_poly.entity_id
_entity_poly.type
_entity_poly.pdbx_seq_one_letter_code
_entity_poly.pdbx_strand_id
1 'polypeptide(L)'
;MILPVEDEFSDILSKAQKGQGISTAALAEQCGVDENEIRAARRGVFDEAVIKTLGKALHLNVPALVEIGKGSWRPREQGQIKGFALVTSPFHQWLVNSFLVWDSETKRAIAFDTGSVSLPMIEFMESKGLSLDALILTHAHWDHYEGAPDLKKRWPEARVFMGRKDQDIPFKTEAMDEGFSYNCDSIKVTAFDTPGHTVGGMSFRVEGLEQPLAIVGDALFAGSMGGANTSYEDAIRSLERILSLDETTVLAPGHGPLTSVAEERQMNCFAASSLPWNSSEI
;
A
#
# COMPACT_ATOMS: atom_id res chain seq x y z
N MET A 1 -13.69 -11.37 -4.83
CA MET A 1 -12.81 -12.12 -3.91
C MET A 1 -12.54 -11.21 -2.74
N ILE A 2 -12.78 -11.64 -1.50
CA ILE A 2 -12.47 -10.83 -0.32
C ILE A 2 -11.01 -11.12 0.02
N LEU A 3 -10.13 -10.13 -0.18
CA LEU A 3 -8.72 -10.27 0.20
C LEU A 3 -8.59 -10.16 1.73
N PRO A 4 -7.73 -10.98 2.37
CA PRO A 4 -7.36 -10.77 3.76
C PRO A 4 -6.61 -9.44 3.90
N VAL A 5 -6.75 -8.78 5.05
CA VAL A 5 -5.85 -7.69 5.41
C VAL A 5 -4.41 -8.22 5.45
N GLU A 6 -3.46 -7.37 5.06
CA GLU A 6 -2.05 -7.78 4.94
C GLU A 6 -1.42 -7.98 6.31
N ASP A 7 -1.67 -7.04 7.23
CA ASP A 7 -1.07 -7.04 8.56
C ASP A 7 -2.10 -7.34 9.65
N GLU A 8 -1.68 -8.18 10.59
CA GLU A 8 -2.36 -8.35 11.87
C GLU A 8 -1.77 -7.39 12.92
N PHE A 9 -2.40 -7.30 14.09
CA PHE A 9 -1.94 -6.41 15.16
C PHE A 9 -0.48 -6.68 15.59
N SER A 10 -0.01 -7.93 15.50
CA SER A 10 1.37 -8.31 15.82
C SER A 10 2.39 -7.75 14.83
N ASP A 11 2.01 -7.66 13.56
CA ASP A 11 2.85 -7.08 12.50
C ASP A 11 2.93 -5.57 12.68
N ILE A 12 1.79 -4.93 12.95
CA ILE A 12 1.70 -3.49 13.26
C ILE A 12 2.59 -3.13 14.46
N LEU A 13 2.48 -3.88 15.58
CA LEU A 13 3.34 -3.67 16.76
C LEU A 13 4.82 -3.86 16.43
N SER A 14 5.15 -4.88 15.64
CA SER A 14 6.53 -5.17 15.25
C SER A 14 7.12 -4.10 14.34
N LYS A 15 6.34 -3.60 13.38
CA LYS A 15 6.71 -2.51 12.47
C LYS A 15 6.94 -1.22 13.24
N ALA A 16 6.01 -0.84 14.12
CA ALA A 16 6.13 0.37 14.93
C ALA A 16 7.33 0.34 15.87
N GLN A 17 7.52 -0.77 16.61
CA GLN A 17 8.66 -0.92 17.52
C GLN A 17 10.00 -0.88 16.76
N LYS A 18 10.11 -1.65 15.66
CA LYS A 18 11.33 -1.68 14.83
C LYS A 18 11.62 -0.30 14.23
N GLY A 19 10.60 0.36 13.68
CA GLY A 19 10.72 1.66 13.04
C GLY A 19 11.20 2.77 13.98
N GLN A 20 10.77 2.73 15.24
CA GLN A 20 11.22 3.67 16.28
C GLN A 20 12.58 3.28 16.91
N GLY A 21 13.16 2.14 16.53
CA GLY A 21 14.44 1.68 17.08
C GLY A 21 14.41 1.30 18.56
N ILE A 22 13.23 1.04 19.13
CA ILE A 22 13.05 0.77 20.56
C ILE A 22 13.28 -0.73 20.84
N SER A 23 14.23 -1.05 21.71
CA SER A 23 14.45 -2.45 22.14
C SER A 23 13.29 -2.96 22.99
N THR A 24 13.09 -4.28 23.07
CA THR A 24 12.03 -4.85 23.92
C THR A 24 12.21 -4.47 25.40
N ALA A 25 13.44 -4.41 25.90
CA ALA A 25 13.74 -3.99 27.27
C ALA A 25 13.38 -2.51 27.49
N ALA A 26 13.74 -1.63 26.56
CA ALA A 26 13.40 -0.21 26.65
C ALA A 26 11.88 0.02 26.58
N LEU A 27 11.17 -0.72 25.72
CA LEU A 27 9.71 -0.64 25.66
C LEU A 27 9.06 -1.14 26.95
N ALA A 28 9.56 -2.24 27.52
CA ALA A 28 9.10 -2.78 28.80
C ALA A 28 9.26 -1.75 29.94
N GLU A 29 10.44 -1.12 30.03
CA GLU A 29 10.70 -0.06 31.01
C GLU A 29 9.77 1.15 30.79
N GLN A 30 9.58 1.57 29.54
CA GLN A 30 8.75 2.72 29.19
C GLN A 30 7.27 2.54 29.58
N CYS A 31 6.73 1.34 29.40
CA CYS A 31 5.29 1.10 29.54
C CYS A 31 4.89 0.20 30.73
N GLY A 32 5.86 -0.34 31.47
CA GLY A 32 5.63 -1.19 32.64
C GLY A 32 5.07 -2.57 32.34
N VAL A 33 5.24 -3.07 31.10
CA VAL A 33 4.80 -4.41 30.65
C VAL A 33 5.99 -5.37 30.65
N ASP A 34 5.79 -6.63 31.06
CA ASP A 34 6.88 -7.62 31.07
C ASP A 34 7.38 -7.92 29.65
N GLU A 35 8.70 -8.09 29.48
CA GLU A 35 9.26 -8.33 28.15
C GLU A 35 8.69 -9.60 27.48
N ASN A 36 8.29 -10.62 28.25
CA ASN A 36 7.67 -11.82 27.70
C ASN A 36 6.26 -11.55 27.19
N GLU A 37 5.50 -10.68 27.84
CA GLU A 37 4.18 -10.24 27.37
C GLU A 37 4.31 -9.46 26.05
N ILE A 38 5.33 -8.59 25.93
CA ILE A 38 5.65 -7.88 24.69
C ILE A 38 5.99 -8.87 23.56
N ARG A 39 6.87 -9.85 23.86
CA ARG A 39 7.24 -10.90 22.89
C ARG A 39 6.05 -11.77 22.49
N ALA A 40 5.15 -12.07 23.43
CA ALA A 40 3.93 -12.84 23.18
C ALA A 40 2.99 -12.06 22.26
N ALA A 41 2.74 -10.78 22.55
CA ALA A 41 1.90 -9.91 21.71
C ALA A 41 2.44 -9.82 20.28
N ARG A 42 3.76 -9.65 20.11
CA ARG A 42 4.42 -9.64 18.79
C ARG A 42 4.45 -10.99 18.07
N ARG A 43 4.03 -12.06 18.72
CA ARG A 43 3.83 -13.40 18.12
C ARG A 43 2.34 -13.74 17.96
N GLY A 44 1.45 -12.76 18.14
CA GLY A 44 0.01 -12.93 17.92
C GLY A 44 -0.80 -13.33 19.15
N VAL A 45 -0.22 -13.31 20.36
CA VAL A 45 -1.01 -13.52 21.59
C VAL A 45 -1.77 -12.24 21.92
N PHE A 46 -3.09 -12.27 21.73
CA PHE A 46 -3.93 -11.11 21.99
C PHE A 46 -4.25 -10.97 23.49
N ASP A 47 -3.76 -9.89 24.10
CA ASP A 47 -4.20 -9.37 25.38
C ASP A 47 -4.53 -7.88 25.20
N GLU A 48 -5.80 -7.51 25.38
CA GLU A 48 -6.27 -6.15 25.09
C GLU A 48 -5.60 -5.09 25.98
N ALA A 49 -5.28 -5.41 27.24
CA ALA A 49 -4.64 -4.47 28.15
C ALA A 49 -3.17 -4.24 27.76
N VAL A 50 -2.46 -5.31 27.40
CA VAL A 50 -1.09 -5.24 26.88
C VAL A 50 -1.07 -4.46 25.56
N ILE A 51 -1.95 -4.78 24.61
CA ILE A 51 -2.00 -4.13 23.29
C ILE A 51 -2.30 -2.63 23.42
N LYS A 52 -3.26 -2.25 24.28
CA LYS A 52 -3.55 -0.83 24.54
C LYS A 52 -2.34 -0.10 25.10
N THR A 53 -1.61 -0.73 26.03
CA THR A 53 -0.42 -0.15 26.65
C THR A 53 0.71 0.00 25.64
N LEU A 54 0.99 -1.03 24.83
CA LEU A 54 2.00 -0.98 23.79
C LEU A 54 1.64 0.00 22.67
N GLY A 55 0.39 0.04 22.23
CA GLY A 55 -0.08 0.96 21.21
C GLY A 55 0.11 2.43 21.63
N LYS A 56 -0.16 2.78 22.89
CA LYS A 56 0.13 4.13 23.42
C LYS A 56 1.62 4.42 23.43
N ALA A 57 2.43 3.49 23.93
CA ALA A 57 3.88 3.65 24.04
C ALA A 57 4.56 3.78 22.66
N LEU A 58 3.98 3.17 21.63
CA LEU A 58 4.44 3.21 20.25
C LEU A 58 3.74 4.28 19.40
N HIS A 59 2.95 5.18 20.02
CA HIS A 59 2.24 6.27 19.33
C HIS A 59 1.33 5.80 18.18
N LEU A 60 0.59 4.72 18.40
CA LEU A 60 -0.38 4.16 17.45
C LEU A 60 -1.81 4.61 17.73
N ASN A 61 -2.67 4.51 16.72
CA ASN A 61 -4.13 4.61 16.86
C ASN A 61 -4.64 3.37 17.60
N VAL A 62 -4.72 3.50 18.94
CA VAL A 62 -5.07 2.40 19.85
C VAL A 62 -6.47 1.82 19.60
N PRO A 63 -7.53 2.62 19.38
CA PRO A 63 -8.83 2.08 19.00
C PRO A 63 -8.75 1.16 17.77
N ALA A 64 -8.09 1.61 16.69
CA ALA A 64 -7.94 0.81 15.48
C ALA A 64 -7.13 -0.48 15.73
N LEU A 65 -6.02 -0.38 16.47
CA LEU A 65 -5.18 -1.52 16.81
C LEU A 65 -5.95 -2.60 17.58
N VAL A 66 -6.85 -2.21 18.48
CA VAL A 66 -7.68 -3.13 19.25
C VAL A 66 -8.74 -3.80 18.36
N GLU A 67 -9.41 -3.05 17.48
CA GLU A 67 -10.39 -3.62 16.55
C GLU A 67 -9.74 -4.59 15.55
N ILE A 68 -8.56 -4.24 15.01
CA ILE A 68 -7.78 -5.15 14.16
C ILE A 68 -7.37 -6.39 14.95
N GLY A 69 -6.85 -6.25 16.17
CA GLY A 69 -6.43 -7.40 16.97
C GLY A 69 -7.57 -8.32 17.40
N LYS A 70 -8.81 -7.82 17.48
CA LYS A 70 -10.02 -8.63 17.69
C LYS A 70 -10.50 -9.34 16.41
N GLY A 71 -9.96 -8.98 15.25
CA GLY A 71 -10.49 -9.39 13.95
C GLY A 71 -11.89 -8.82 13.65
N SER A 72 -12.30 -7.75 14.35
CA SER A 72 -13.63 -7.14 14.21
C SER A 72 -13.71 -6.08 13.11
N TRP A 73 -12.59 -5.76 12.47
CA TRP A 73 -12.53 -4.78 11.39
C TRP A 73 -11.90 -5.35 10.11
N ARG A 74 -12.46 -4.92 8.97
CA ARG A 74 -11.89 -5.00 7.63
C ARG A 74 -12.36 -3.76 6.86
N PRO A 75 -11.60 -3.28 5.86
CA PRO A 75 -12.06 -2.17 5.05
C PRO A 75 -13.32 -2.54 4.28
N ARG A 76 -14.15 -1.53 4.02
CA ARG A 76 -15.37 -1.70 3.24
C ARG A 76 -15.02 -2.04 1.79
N GLU A 77 -15.82 -2.90 1.17
CA GLU A 77 -15.70 -3.18 -0.26
C GLU A 77 -15.95 -1.89 -1.06
N GLN A 78 -15.02 -1.55 -1.94
CA GLN A 78 -15.07 -0.31 -2.73
C GLN A 78 -15.96 -0.41 -3.99
N GLY A 79 -16.68 -1.52 -4.14
CA GLY A 79 -17.50 -1.82 -5.32
C GLY A 79 -16.67 -2.03 -6.58
N GLN A 80 -17.36 -2.12 -7.72
CA GLN A 80 -16.71 -2.20 -9.03
C GLN A 80 -16.46 -0.78 -9.56
N ILE A 81 -15.22 -0.51 -9.93
CA ILE A 81 -14.82 0.74 -10.58
C ILE A 81 -14.71 0.49 -12.09
N LYS A 82 -15.55 1.13 -12.90
CA LYS A 82 -15.47 1.04 -14.35
C LYS A 82 -14.13 1.57 -14.83
N GLY A 83 -13.41 0.76 -15.60
CA GLY A 83 -12.08 1.14 -16.10
C GLY A 83 -10.94 0.77 -15.15
N PHE A 84 -11.20 0.03 -14.08
CA PHE A 84 -10.18 -0.44 -13.15
C PHE A 84 -10.34 -1.91 -12.79
N ALA A 85 -9.21 -2.58 -12.55
CA ALA A 85 -9.15 -3.94 -12.03
C ALA A 85 -7.96 -4.11 -11.09
N LEU A 86 -8.20 -4.84 -10.00
CA LEU A 86 -7.18 -5.40 -9.11
C LEU A 86 -6.98 -6.87 -9.51
N VAL A 87 -5.74 -7.25 -9.76
CA VAL A 87 -5.31 -8.61 -10.04
C VAL A 87 -4.30 -9.04 -8.97
N THR A 88 -4.51 -10.22 -8.39
CA THR A 88 -3.61 -10.76 -7.36
C THR A 88 -2.78 -11.92 -7.87
N SER A 89 -1.56 -12.04 -7.33
CA SER A 89 -0.65 -13.15 -7.60
C SER A 89 -0.08 -13.68 -6.29
N PRO A 90 0.20 -15.00 -6.19
CA PRO A 90 0.73 -15.61 -4.97
C PRO A 90 2.20 -15.26 -4.77
N PHE A 91 2.56 -14.79 -3.57
CA PHE A 91 3.94 -14.55 -3.16
C PHE A 91 4.20 -15.21 -1.80
N HIS A 92 4.80 -16.40 -1.83
CA HIS A 92 4.91 -17.26 -0.66
C HIS A 92 3.56 -17.52 0.03
N GLN A 93 3.36 -16.99 1.24
CA GLN A 93 2.12 -17.10 2.00
C GLN A 93 1.21 -15.87 1.84
N TRP A 94 1.66 -14.87 1.07
CA TRP A 94 1.02 -13.58 0.87
C TRP A 94 0.50 -13.43 -0.56
N LEU A 95 -0.23 -12.36 -0.82
CA LEU A 95 -0.77 -12.02 -2.12
C LEU A 95 -0.30 -10.62 -2.51
N VAL A 96 0.33 -10.51 -3.68
CA VAL A 96 0.76 -9.23 -4.23
C VAL A 96 -0.30 -8.74 -5.20
N ASN A 97 -0.70 -7.49 -5.04
CA ASN A 97 -1.62 -6.81 -5.92
C ASN A 97 -0.88 -6.18 -7.11
N SER A 98 -1.57 -6.18 -8.23
CA SER A 98 -1.23 -5.43 -9.42
C SER A 98 -2.51 -4.86 -10.00
N PHE A 99 -2.40 -3.75 -10.74
CA PHE A 99 -3.58 -2.98 -11.14
C PHE A 99 -3.60 -2.71 -12.62
N LEU A 100 -4.81 -2.64 -13.16
CA LEU A 100 -5.06 -2.15 -14.50
C LEU A 100 -6.02 -0.97 -14.41
N VAL A 101 -5.68 0.10 -15.10
CA VAL A 101 -6.57 1.23 -15.38
C VAL A 101 -6.67 1.40 -16.88
N TRP A 102 -7.86 1.56 -17.43
CA TRP A 102 -8.02 1.68 -18.89
C TRP A 102 -9.12 2.65 -19.31
N ASP A 103 -8.91 3.23 -20.48
CA ASP A 103 -9.93 4.00 -21.17
C ASP A 103 -11.01 3.05 -21.73
N SER A 104 -12.27 3.32 -21.39
CA SER A 104 -13.35 2.40 -21.72
C SER A 104 -13.74 2.38 -23.21
N GLU A 105 -13.38 3.42 -23.98
CA GLU A 105 -13.63 3.55 -25.40
C GLU A 105 -12.48 2.93 -26.22
N THR A 106 -11.23 3.34 -25.97
CA THR A 106 -10.06 2.92 -26.76
C THR A 106 -9.49 1.58 -26.33
N LYS A 107 -9.83 1.10 -25.12
CA LYS A 107 -9.27 -0.11 -24.49
C LYS A 107 -7.75 -0.05 -24.24
N ARG A 108 -7.13 1.12 -24.34
CA ARG A 108 -5.72 1.29 -23.94
C ARG A 108 -5.62 1.36 -22.41
N ALA A 109 -4.63 0.65 -21.88
CA ALA A 109 -4.50 0.40 -20.45
C ALA A 109 -3.12 0.79 -19.92
N ILE A 110 -3.11 1.25 -18.69
CA ILE A 110 -1.93 1.42 -17.85
C ILE A 110 -1.96 0.30 -16.80
N ALA A 111 -0.87 -0.45 -16.68
CA ALA A 111 -0.65 -1.38 -15.59
C ALA A 111 0.16 -0.70 -14.48
N PHE A 112 -0.15 -1.01 -13.23
CA PHE A 112 0.66 -0.65 -12.08
C PHE A 112 1.11 -1.90 -11.35
N ASP A 113 2.42 -2.02 -11.18
CA ASP A 113 3.08 -3.25 -10.74
C ASP A 113 2.64 -4.48 -11.57
N THR A 114 3.18 -5.64 -11.25
CA THR A 114 2.96 -6.87 -12.04
C THR A 114 2.61 -8.08 -11.20
N GLY A 115 2.77 -7.97 -9.88
CA GLY A 115 2.79 -9.13 -9.01
C GLY A 115 3.97 -10.06 -9.29
N SER A 116 4.01 -11.17 -8.56
CA SER A 116 5.01 -12.23 -8.74
C SER A 116 4.76 -13.07 -10.01
N VAL A 117 3.54 -13.02 -10.56
CA VAL A 117 3.14 -13.78 -11.74
C VAL A 117 2.28 -12.92 -12.66
N SER A 118 2.74 -12.75 -13.91
CA SER A 118 2.10 -11.92 -14.94
C SER A 118 0.84 -12.52 -15.57
N LEU A 119 0.72 -13.85 -15.58
CA LEU A 119 -0.30 -14.57 -16.35
C LEU A 119 -1.75 -14.14 -16.04
N PRO A 120 -2.18 -13.99 -14.77
CA PRO A 120 -3.55 -13.54 -14.47
C PRO A 120 -3.86 -12.15 -15.05
N MET A 121 -2.88 -11.23 -15.04
CA MET A 121 -3.05 -9.91 -15.62
C MET A 121 -3.17 -9.99 -17.15
N ILE A 122 -2.30 -10.79 -17.80
CA ILE A 122 -2.34 -10.99 -19.25
C ILE A 122 -3.69 -11.55 -19.68
N GLU A 123 -4.15 -12.63 -19.03
CA GLU A 123 -5.45 -13.26 -19.33
C GLU A 123 -6.62 -12.29 -19.14
N PHE A 124 -6.58 -11.48 -18.07
CA PHE A 124 -7.59 -10.44 -17.86
C PHE A 124 -7.60 -9.44 -19.02
N MET A 125 -6.43 -8.89 -19.37
CA MET A 125 -6.31 -7.92 -20.47
C MET A 125 -6.81 -8.50 -21.79
N GLU A 126 -6.43 -9.73 -22.12
CA GLU A 126 -6.86 -10.41 -23.35
C GLU A 126 -8.37 -10.66 -23.37
N SER A 127 -8.96 -11.11 -22.24
CA SER A 127 -10.40 -11.33 -22.15
C SER A 127 -11.23 -10.05 -22.34
N LYS A 128 -10.64 -8.89 -22.05
CA LYS A 128 -11.25 -7.56 -22.17
C LYS A 128 -10.86 -6.83 -23.46
N GLY A 129 -9.97 -7.41 -24.28
CA GLY A 129 -9.43 -6.77 -25.47
C GLY A 129 -8.61 -5.52 -25.18
N LEU A 130 -7.91 -5.48 -24.04
CA LEU A 130 -7.07 -4.35 -23.63
C LEU A 130 -5.71 -4.39 -24.32
N SER A 131 -5.15 -3.21 -24.59
CA SER A 131 -3.78 -3.04 -25.05
C SER A 131 -2.95 -2.28 -24.02
N LEU A 132 -1.84 -2.85 -23.58
CA LEU A 132 -0.94 -2.20 -22.62
C LEU A 132 -0.21 -1.04 -23.30
N ASP A 133 -0.32 0.14 -22.72
CA ASP A 133 0.34 1.36 -23.16
C ASP A 133 1.55 1.71 -22.26
N ALA A 134 1.37 1.56 -20.95
CA ALA A 134 2.42 1.77 -19.97
C ALA A 134 2.32 0.78 -18.81
N LEU A 135 3.47 0.35 -18.30
CA LEU A 135 3.65 -0.30 -17.01
C LEU A 135 4.36 0.68 -16.08
N ILE A 136 3.76 1.00 -14.94
CA ILE A 136 4.28 1.93 -13.95
C ILE A 136 4.57 1.16 -12.66
N LEU A 137 5.82 1.11 -12.24
CA LEU A 137 6.22 0.44 -11.01
C LEU A 137 6.17 1.40 -9.82
N THR A 138 5.56 0.98 -8.72
CA THR A 138 5.48 1.75 -7.47
C THR A 138 6.83 1.81 -6.75
N HIS A 139 7.58 0.71 -6.76
CA HIS A 139 8.91 0.60 -6.15
C HIS A 139 9.68 -0.62 -6.67
N ALA A 140 10.97 -0.73 -6.31
CA ALA A 140 11.88 -1.78 -6.80
C ALA A 140 11.95 -3.06 -5.93
N HIS A 141 10.83 -3.54 -5.38
CA HIS A 141 10.79 -4.90 -4.85
C HIS A 141 10.36 -5.91 -5.90
N TRP A 142 10.99 -7.08 -5.84
CA TRP A 142 10.92 -8.10 -6.88
C TRP A 142 9.49 -8.56 -7.16
N ASP A 143 8.71 -8.78 -6.13
CA ASP A 143 7.30 -9.17 -6.20
C ASP A 143 6.40 -8.14 -6.89
N HIS A 144 6.84 -6.89 -7.06
CA HIS A 144 6.10 -5.87 -7.80
C HIS A 144 6.49 -5.79 -9.28
N TYR A 145 7.65 -6.29 -9.69
CA TYR A 145 8.15 -6.16 -11.06
C TYR A 145 8.45 -7.50 -11.76
N GLU A 146 8.33 -8.63 -11.07
CA GLU A 146 8.69 -9.96 -11.58
C GLU A 146 8.00 -10.28 -12.91
N GLY A 147 6.73 -9.92 -13.05
CA GLY A 147 5.94 -10.15 -14.26
C GLY A 147 6.24 -9.19 -15.43
N ALA A 148 7.06 -8.16 -15.24
CA ALA A 148 7.30 -7.13 -16.25
C ALA A 148 7.88 -7.65 -17.58
N PRO A 149 8.84 -8.62 -17.60
CA PRO A 149 9.36 -9.17 -18.85
C PRO A 149 8.29 -9.83 -19.72
N ASP A 150 7.31 -10.53 -19.11
CA ASP A 150 6.23 -11.18 -19.83
C ASP A 150 5.24 -10.17 -20.42
N LEU A 151 4.89 -9.13 -19.65
CA LEU A 151 4.08 -8.02 -20.16
C LEU A 151 4.77 -7.33 -21.33
N LYS A 152 6.07 -7.07 -21.24
CA LYS A 152 6.84 -6.47 -22.35
C LYS A 152 7.00 -7.39 -23.54
N LYS A 153 7.07 -8.71 -23.34
CA LYS A 153 7.03 -9.67 -24.45
C LYS A 153 5.68 -9.63 -25.17
N ARG A 154 4.57 -9.48 -24.43
CA ARG A 154 3.21 -9.47 -24.98
C ARG A 154 2.83 -8.13 -25.61
N TRP A 155 3.31 -7.01 -25.06
CA TRP A 155 3.15 -5.65 -25.56
C TRP A 155 4.53 -4.96 -25.65
N PRO A 156 5.30 -5.21 -26.72
CA PRO A 156 6.67 -4.68 -26.87
C PRO A 156 6.77 -3.16 -26.80
N GLU A 157 5.76 -2.46 -27.32
CA GLU A 157 5.71 -0.99 -27.36
C GLU A 157 5.34 -0.35 -26.02
N ALA A 158 4.85 -1.13 -25.04
CA ALA A 158 4.42 -0.58 -23.76
C ALA A 158 5.60 0.08 -23.03
N ARG A 159 5.48 1.33 -22.60
CA ARG A 159 6.56 2.01 -21.87
C ARG A 159 6.64 1.46 -20.45
N VAL A 160 7.83 1.43 -19.85
CA VAL A 160 7.99 0.96 -18.46
C VAL A 160 8.63 2.07 -17.64
N PHE A 161 7.98 2.46 -16.56
CA PHE A 161 8.40 3.57 -15.72
C PHE A 161 8.70 3.13 -14.29
N MET A 162 9.69 3.79 -13.65
CA MET A 162 9.98 3.61 -12.23
C MET A 162 10.58 4.90 -11.65
N GLY A 163 10.39 5.13 -10.35
CA GLY A 163 11.00 6.26 -9.64
C GLY A 163 12.53 6.23 -9.74
N ARG A 164 13.16 7.37 -10.06
CA ARG A 164 14.62 7.48 -10.28
C ARG A 164 15.47 7.05 -9.09
N LYS A 165 14.93 7.21 -7.88
CA LYS A 165 15.65 6.92 -6.62
C LYS A 165 15.71 5.42 -6.33
N ASP A 166 14.82 4.62 -6.92
CA ASP A 166 14.89 3.16 -6.88
C ASP A 166 15.72 2.66 -8.07
N GLN A 167 16.53 1.62 -7.84
CA GLN A 167 17.52 1.11 -8.80
C GLN A 167 17.55 -0.43 -8.79
N ASP A 168 18.50 -1.01 -9.53
CA ASP A 168 18.87 -2.43 -9.46
C ASP A 168 17.79 -3.45 -9.85
N ILE A 169 16.91 -3.08 -10.79
CA ILE A 169 15.99 -4.03 -11.44
C ILE A 169 16.62 -4.63 -12.72
N PRO A 170 16.27 -5.87 -13.12
CA PRO A 170 16.98 -6.61 -14.18
C PRO A 170 16.63 -6.16 -15.62
N PHE A 171 15.99 -5.01 -15.80
CA PHE A 171 15.60 -4.47 -17.09
C PHE A 171 15.54 -2.94 -17.09
N LYS A 172 15.49 -2.33 -18.27
CA LYS A 172 15.47 -0.88 -18.42
C LYS A 172 14.08 -0.31 -18.17
N THR A 173 14.05 0.80 -17.44
CA THR A 173 12.87 1.63 -17.23
C THR A 173 13.18 3.08 -17.57
N GLU A 174 12.13 3.82 -17.86
CA GLU A 174 12.14 5.27 -17.94
C GLU A 174 11.97 5.85 -16.53
N ALA A 175 12.86 6.77 -16.16
CA ALA A 175 12.86 7.34 -14.83
C ALA A 175 11.72 8.36 -14.65
N MET A 176 11.02 8.27 -13.52
CA MET A 176 10.05 9.25 -13.05
C MET A 176 10.60 10.01 -11.83
N ASP A 177 10.12 11.24 -11.68
CA ASP A 177 10.39 12.10 -10.52
C ASP A 177 9.04 12.63 -9.99
N GLU A 178 9.03 13.22 -8.80
CA GLU A 178 7.87 13.91 -8.20
C GLU A 178 7.12 14.79 -9.22
N GLY A 179 5.80 14.65 -9.30
CA GLY A 179 4.96 15.39 -10.24
C GLY A 179 4.98 14.85 -11.68
N PHE A 180 5.64 13.73 -11.95
CA PHE A 180 5.53 13.02 -13.22
C PHE A 180 4.06 12.82 -13.60
N SER A 181 3.72 13.08 -14.86
CA SER A 181 2.37 12.89 -15.37
C SER A 181 2.38 12.08 -16.67
N TYR A 182 1.46 11.13 -16.75
CA TYR A 182 1.25 10.27 -17.91
C TYR A 182 -0.21 10.30 -18.32
N ASN A 183 -0.48 10.45 -19.61
CA ASN A 183 -1.83 10.44 -20.15
C ASN A 183 -1.98 9.26 -21.12
N CYS A 184 -3.02 8.46 -20.91
CA CYS A 184 -3.46 7.40 -21.80
C CYS A 184 -4.94 7.65 -22.13
N ASP A 185 -5.17 8.35 -23.24
CA ASP A 185 -6.51 8.80 -23.65
C ASP A 185 -7.21 9.63 -22.56
N SER A 186 -8.38 9.20 -22.06
CA SER A 186 -9.06 9.92 -20.96
C SER A 186 -8.45 9.71 -19.58
N ILE A 187 -7.54 8.74 -19.43
CA ILE A 187 -6.90 8.42 -18.16
C ILE A 187 -5.66 9.29 -17.97
N LYS A 188 -5.58 9.96 -16.82
CA LYS A 188 -4.40 10.72 -16.41
C LYS A 188 -3.85 10.18 -15.09
N VAL A 189 -2.54 9.98 -15.07
CA VAL A 189 -1.78 9.53 -13.90
C VAL A 189 -0.87 10.66 -13.47
N THR A 190 -0.84 10.96 -12.16
CA THR A 190 0.11 11.91 -11.57
C THR A 190 0.83 11.25 -10.40
N ALA A 191 2.15 11.16 -10.49
CA ALA A 191 3.00 10.53 -9.49
C ALA A 191 3.39 11.51 -8.39
N PHE A 192 3.55 10.97 -7.17
CA PHE A 192 4.07 11.70 -6.03
C PHE A 192 4.91 10.76 -5.15
N ASP A 193 5.99 11.30 -4.60
CA ASP A 193 6.95 10.57 -3.76
C ASP A 193 6.28 10.07 -2.47
N THR A 194 6.50 8.79 -2.17
CA THR A 194 6.10 8.12 -0.93
C THR A 194 7.24 7.22 -0.37
N PRO A 195 8.41 7.81 -0.05
CA PRO A 195 9.56 7.07 0.47
C PRO A 195 9.30 6.48 1.86
N GLY A 196 10.13 5.51 2.24
CA GLY A 196 10.19 4.93 3.57
C GLY A 196 10.21 3.41 3.55
N HIS A 197 9.36 2.80 2.70
CA HIS A 197 9.46 1.37 2.39
C HIS A 197 10.66 1.10 1.48
N THR A 198 10.77 1.84 0.38
CA THR A 198 12.00 2.01 -0.41
C THR A 198 12.40 3.49 -0.42
N VAL A 199 13.58 3.82 -0.96
CA VAL A 199 14.03 5.22 -1.07
C VAL A 199 13.33 5.96 -2.22
N GLY A 200 12.86 5.24 -3.23
CA GLY A 200 12.20 5.76 -4.42
C GLY A 200 10.76 5.34 -4.61
N GLY A 201 10.10 4.86 -3.56
CA GLY A 201 8.68 4.54 -3.57
C GLY A 201 7.84 5.73 -4.03
N MET A 202 6.89 5.46 -4.92
CA MET A 202 5.96 6.45 -5.45
C MET A 202 4.52 5.94 -5.40
N SER A 203 3.61 6.88 -5.19
CA SER A 203 2.17 6.68 -5.29
C SER A 203 1.61 7.49 -6.46
N PHE A 204 0.45 7.09 -6.98
CA PHE A 204 -0.09 7.62 -8.22
C PHE A 204 -1.56 7.96 -8.09
N ARG A 205 -1.90 9.23 -8.29
CA ARG A 205 -3.29 9.67 -8.45
C ARG A 205 -3.76 9.34 -9.86
N VAL A 206 -4.93 8.73 -9.97
CA VAL A 206 -5.55 8.34 -11.23
C VAL A 206 -6.83 9.15 -11.42
N GLU A 207 -6.89 9.90 -12.51
CA GLU A 207 -8.01 10.72 -12.94
C GLU A 207 -8.58 10.14 -14.26
N GLY A 208 -9.86 10.43 -14.56
CA GLY A 208 -10.56 9.89 -15.74
C GLY A 208 -11.44 8.67 -15.45
N LEU A 209 -11.46 8.20 -14.20
CA LEU A 209 -12.40 7.19 -13.69
C LEU A 209 -13.62 7.86 -13.05
N GLU A 210 -14.67 7.07 -12.78
CA GLU A 210 -15.90 7.56 -12.14
C GLU A 210 -15.72 7.92 -10.66
N GLN A 211 -14.64 7.47 -10.04
CA GLN A 211 -14.26 7.76 -8.66
C GLN A 211 -12.75 8.02 -8.56
N PRO A 212 -12.31 8.89 -7.62
CA PRO A 212 -10.89 9.11 -7.41
C PRO A 212 -10.20 7.83 -6.92
N LEU A 213 -9.05 7.52 -7.52
CA LEU A 213 -8.25 6.34 -7.20
C LEU A 213 -6.80 6.78 -6.99
N ALA A 214 -6.14 6.18 -5.99
CA ALA A 214 -4.70 6.28 -5.82
C ALA A 214 -4.08 4.89 -5.70
N ILE A 215 -3.10 4.59 -6.55
CA ILE A 215 -2.23 3.42 -6.39
C ILE A 215 -1.13 3.79 -5.42
N VAL A 216 -1.00 3.08 -4.30
CA VAL A 216 -0.11 3.49 -3.20
C VAL A 216 1.03 2.52 -2.90
N GLY A 217 1.10 1.41 -3.64
CA GLY A 217 2.13 0.38 -3.44
C GLY A 217 2.24 -0.01 -1.97
N ASP A 218 3.47 -0.16 -1.50
CA ASP A 218 3.76 -0.57 -0.12
C ASP A 218 3.94 0.61 0.84
N ALA A 219 3.56 1.82 0.43
CA ALA A 219 3.55 2.96 1.34
C ALA A 219 2.40 2.89 2.37
N LEU A 220 1.29 2.23 2.02
CA LEU A 220 0.11 2.04 2.88
C LEU A 220 -0.50 0.67 2.62
N PHE A 221 -0.93 0.00 3.69
CA PHE A 221 -1.82 -1.16 3.64
C PHE A 221 -3.11 -0.86 4.42
N ALA A 222 -4.19 -1.59 4.16
CA ALA A 222 -5.43 -1.36 4.92
C ALA A 222 -5.20 -1.55 6.42
N GLY A 223 -5.37 -0.48 7.21
CA GLY A 223 -5.16 -0.48 8.65
C GLY A 223 -3.69 -0.34 9.10
N SER A 224 -2.74 -0.26 8.16
CA SER A 224 -1.30 -0.37 8.43
C SER A 224 -0.43 0.37 7.38
N MET A 225 0.87 0.08 7.34
CA MET A 225 1.82 0.55 6.32
C MET A 225 2.82 -0.56 5.99
N GLY A 226 3.48 -0.45 4.83
CA GLY A 226 4.62 -1.32 4.53
C GLY A 226 5.75 -1.15 5.54
N GLY A 227 6.61 -2.16 5.63
CA GLY A 227 7.77 -2.09 6.52
C GLY A 227 8.66 -0.90 6.13
N ALA A 228 8.97 -0.01 7.06
CA ALA A 228 9.85 1.14 6.82
C ALA A 228 11.32 0.71 6.73
N ASN A 229 11.70 0.05 5.63
CA ASN A 229 13.02 -0.55 5.47
C ASN A 229 14.13 0.48 5.29
N THR A 230 13.79 1.68 4.79
CA THR A 230 14.77 2.75 4.52
C THR A 230 14.67 3.89 5.54
N SER A 231 13.46 4.31 5.91
CA SER A 231 13.25 5.40 6.86
C SER A 231 11.83 5.36 7.44
N TYR A 232 11.72 5.22 8.75
CA TYR A 232 10.43 5.24 9.46
C TYR A 232 9.78 6.62 9.41
N GLU A 233 10.56 7.68 9.58
CA GLU A 233 10.07 9.05 9.55
C GLU A 233 9.51 9.42 8.17
N ASP A 234 10.18 9.00 7.09
CA ASP A 234 9.67 9.17 5.72
C ASP A 234 8.42 8.36 5.48
N ALA A 235 8.35 7.12 5.97
CA ALA A 235 7.17 6.27 5.81
C ALA A 235 5.94 6.89 6.49
N ILE A 236 6.10 7.48 7.69
CA ILE A 236 5.03 8.21 8.37
C ILE A 236 4.62 9.45 7.56
N ARG A 237 5.56 10.28 7.08
CA ARG A 237 5.23 11.41 6.19
C ARG A 237 4.51 10.98 4.91
N SER A 238 4.90 9.86 4.33
CA SER A 238 4.28 9.29 3.13
C SER A 238 2.84 8.85 3.40
N LEU A 239 2.61 8.21 4.56
CA LEU A 239 1.27 7.88 5.04
C LEU A 239 0.42 9.15 5.19
N GLU A 240 0.92 10.17 5.89
CA GLU A 240 0.21 11.45 6.07
C GLU A 240 -0.14 12.11 4.75
N ARG A 241 0.79 12.07 3.79
CA ARG A 241 0.60 12.60 2.45
C ARG A 241 -0.51 11.87 1.69
N ILE A 242 -0.53 10.53 1.74
CA ILE A 242 -1.62 9.73 1.14
C ILE A 242 -2.95 10.06 1.81
N LEU A 243 -2.97 10.18 3.15
CA LEU A 243 -4.18 10.49 3.90
C LEU A 243 -4.65 11.95 3.74
N SER A 244 -3.84 12.83 3.17
CA SER A 244 -4.23 14.21 2.83
C SER A 244 -5.04 14.33 1.53
N LEU A 245 -5.16 13.24 0.75
CA LEU A 245 -6.02 13.19 -0.43
C LEU A 245 -7.50 13.34 -0.05
N ASP A 246 -8.36 13.50 -1.06
CA ASP A 246 -9.81 13.59 -0.85
C ASP A 246 -10.35 12.33 -0.16
N GLU A 247 -11.27 12.49 0.80
CA GLU A 247 -11.80 11.39 1.63
C GLU A 247 -12.44 10.26 0.82
N THR A 248 -13.00 10.59 -0.34
CA THR A 248 -13.62 9.65 -1.28
C THR A 248 -12.62 8.89 -2.14
N THR A 249 -11.32 9.18 -2.04
CA THR A 249 -10.28 8.52 -2.82
C THR A 249 -10.14 7.07 -2.37
N VAL A 250 -10.32 6.15 -3.31
CA VAL A 250 -10.00 4.74 -3.13
C VAL A 250 -8.49 4.55 -3.15
N LEU A 251 -7.98 3.80 -2.19
CA LEU A 251 -6.57 3.48 -2.06
C LEU A 251 -6.35 2.04 -2.49
N ALA A 252 -5.40 1.84 -3.40
CA ALA A 252 -5.01 0.57 -3.98
C ALA A 252 -3.60 0.18 -3.50
N PRO A 253 -3.50 -0.57 -2.39
CA PRO A 253 -2.23 -0.95 -1.77
C PRO A 253 -1.55 -2.10 -2.50
N GLY A 254 -0.23 -2.20 -2.40
CA GLY A 254 0.56 -3.27 -3.01
C GLY A 254 0.22 -4.67 -2.52
N HIS A 255 -0.32 -4.79 -1.31
CA HIS A 255 -0.82 -6.03 -0.71
C HIS A 255 -2.14 -5.79 0.05
N GLY A 256 -2.92 -6.85 0.27
CA GLY A 256 -4.20 -6.78 0.98
C GLY A 256 -5.35 -6.15 0.18
N PRO A 257 -6.48 -5.83 0.83
CA PRO A 257 -7.67 -5.28 0.16
C PRO A 257 -7.54 -3.79 -0.19
N LEU A 258 -8.36 -3.34 -1.13
CA LEU A 258 -8.62 -1.91 -1.32
C LEU A 258 -9.21 -1.29 -0.05
N THR A 259 -8.94 -0.01 0.14
CA THR A 259 -9.49 0.80 1.24
C THR A 259 -9.80 2.22 0.72
N SER A 260 -10.10 3.17 1.60
CA SER A 260 -10.34 4.57 1.23
C SER A 260 -9.62 5.51 2.19
N VAL A 261 -9.37 6.74 1.75
CA VAL A 261 -8.79 7.77 2.63
C VAL A 261 -9.65 7.97 3.88
N ALA A 262 -10.98 8.08 3.73
CA ALA A 262 -11.89 8.24 4.87
C ALA A 262 -11.75 7.12 5.91
N GLU A 263 -11.62 5.87 5.44
CA GLU A 263 -11.51 4.70 6.30
C GLU A 263 -10.13 4.60 6.94
N GLU A 264 -9.05 4.83 6.20
CA GLU A 264 -7.69 4.79 6.73
C GLU A 264 -7.40 5.95 7.70
N ARG A 265 -8.01 7.12 7.52
CA ARG A 265 -7.98 8.17 8.54
C ARG A 265 -8.48 7.63 9.88
N GLN A 266 -9.56 6.84 9.89
CA GLN A 266 -10.15 6.31 11.13
C GLN A 266 -9.42 5.07 11.66
N MET A 267 -8.98 4.18 10.76
CA MET A 267 -8.61 2.79 11.08
C MET A 267 -7.14 2.45 10.80
N ASN A 268 -6.35 3.35 10.24
CA ASN A 268 -4.93 3.09 10.10
C ASN A 268 -4.21 3.24 11.44
N CYS A 269 -3.51 2.19 11.88
CA CYS A 269 -2.82 2.17 13.16
C CYS A 269 -1.70 3.20 13.27
N PHE A 270 -1.12 3.61 12.15
CA PHE A 270 -0.04 4.60 12.09
C PHE A 270 -0.55 6.03 11.90
N ALA A 271 -1.85 6.21 11.67
CA ALA A 271 -2.50 7.53 11.59
C ALA A 271 -2.85 8.09 12.98
N ALA A 272 -1.98 7.95 13.99
CA ALA A 272 -2.31 8.35 15.37
C ALA A 272 -2.50 9.88 15.54
N SER A 273 -3.07 10.25 16.70
CA SER A 273 -3.80 11.48 17.08
C SER A 273 -3.17 12.87 16.84
N SER A 274 -2.00 12.97 16.21
CA SER A 274 -1.40 14.25 15.81
C SER A 274 -1.88 14.76 14.45
N LEU A 275 -2.69 13.97 13.73
CA LEU A 275 -3.16 14.35 12.40
C LEU A 275 -4.49 15.11 12.46
N PRO A 276 -4.67 16.16 11.63
CA PRO A 276 -5.77 17.13 11.78
C PRO A 276 -7.17 16.53 11.59
N TRP A 277 -7.28 15.32 11.05
CA TRP A 277 -8.53 14.58 10.88
C TRP A 277 -8.84 13.59 12.02
N ASN A 278 -7.89 13.37 12.95
CA ASN A 278 -8.02 12.45 14.09
C ASN A 278 -7.98 13.16 15.44
N SER A 279 -7.99 14.49 15.46
CA SER A 279 -8.18 15.26 16.69
C SER A 279 -9.62 15.08 17.16
N SER A 280 -9.83 14.15 18.09
CA SER A 280 -10.97 14.19 19.00
C SER A 280 -10.77 15.34 20.00
N GLU A 281 -10.87 16.58 19.52
CA GLU A 281 -11.35 17.71 20.32
C GLU A 281 -12.79 18.02 19.89
N ILE A 282 -13.70 17.20 20.41
CA ILE A 282 -15.03 17.61 20.89
C ILE A 282 -15.17 17.00 22.29
#